data_AF-A0A3C0QZH7-F1
#
_entry.id   AF-A0A3C0QZH7-F1
#
_cell.length_a   1.000
_cell.length_b   1.000
_cell.length_c   1.000
_cell.angle_alpha   90.00
_cell.angle_beta   90.00
_cell.angle_gamma   90.00
#
_symmetry.space_group_name_H-M   'P 1'
#
loop_
_entity.id
_entity.type
_entity.pdbx_description
1 polymer ?
#
loop_
_entity_poly.entity_id
_entity_poly.type
_entity_poly.pdbx_seq_one_letter_code
_entity_poly.pdbx_strand_id
1 'polypeptide(L)'
;MSYNKKPENGKDTRFKPGISGNPKGRAKGKRTLSSVLKEFMQLEVVTEVEGIPIEQEVQYIIAKALIEKAMKGDIRAISEIFDRIEGKPKQAAMQESEGIVINIVPRRSENTQESENQS
;
A
#
# COMPACT_ATOMS: atom_id res chain seq x y z
N MET A 1 33.21 -31.49 1.50
CA MET A 1 32.35 -31.52 2.70
C MET A 1 30.98 -31.00 2.33
N SER A 2 29.97 -31.87 2.28
CA SER A 2 28.60 -31.49 1.89
C SER A 2 27.80 -31.07 3.12
N TYR A 3 27.22 -29.87 3.11
CA TYR A 3 26.24 -29.43 4.11
C TYR A 3 24.91 -29.12 3.42
N ASN A 4 24.17 -30.18 3.08
CA ASN A 4 22.74 -30.14 2.85
C ASN A 4 22.02 -30.32 4.20
N LYS A 5 22.01 -29.29 5.06
CA LYS A 5 21.17 -29.31 6.27
C LYS A 5 19.92 -28.50 6.01
N LYS A 6 18.83 -29.18 5.63
CA LYS A 6 17.49 -28.56 5.61
C LYS A 6 17.21 -28.05 7.03
N PRO A 7 16.72 -26.81 7.22
CA PRO A 7 16.37 -26.34 8.55
C PRO A 7 15.28 -27.27 9.09
N GLU A 8 15.56 -27.88 10.24
CA GLU A 8 14.56 -28.63 10.98
C GLU A 8 13.52 -27.62 11.45
N ASN A 9 12.38 -27.58 10.75
CA ASN A 9 11.22 -26.80 11.16
C ASN A 9 10.58 -27.48 12.39
N GLY A 10 11.32 -27.46 13.50
CA GLY A 10 10.94 -27.99 14.80
C GLY A 10 9.67 -27.30 15.30
N LYS A 11 8.92 -27.98 16.16
CA LYS A 11 7.68 -27.44 16.74
C LYS A 11 7.90 -26.07 17.42
N ASP A 12 9.13 -25.81 17.87
CA ASP A 12 9.55 -24.59 18.56
C ASP A 12 9.78 -23.38 17.66
N THR A 13 9.95 -23.57 16.35
CA THR A 13 10.10 -22.47 15.38
C THR A 13 8.78 -22.08 14.71
N ARG A 14 7.68 -22.78 15.04
CA ARG A 14 6.36 -22.49 14.49
C ARG A 14 5.71 -21.33 15.26
N PHE A 15 5.03 -20.45 14.52
CA PHE A 15 4.14 -19.48 15.14
C PHE A 15 3.04 -20.20 15.93
N LYS A 16 2.85 -19.80 17.19
CA LYS A 16 1.79 -20.35 18.02
C LYS A 16 0.43 -19.91 17.46
N PRO A 17 -0.55 -20.82 17.29
CA PRO A 17 -1.88 -20.45 16.83
C PRO A 17 -2.50 -19.41 17.79
N GLY A 18 -3.05 -18.34 17.23
CA GLY A 18 -3.63 -17.22 17.99
C GLY A 18 -2.64 -16.12 18.42
N ILE A 19 -1.33 -16.30 18.19
CA ILE A 19 -0.32 -15.28 18.49
C ILE A 19 0.31 -14.82 17.17
N SER A 20 -0.06 -13.62 16.72
CA SER A 20 0.60 -12.99 15.58
C SER A 20 2.08 -12.77 15.91
N GLY A 21 2.98 -13.07 14.96
CA GLY A 21 4.43 -12.86 15.11
C GLY A 21 4.83 -11.40 15.35
N ASN A 22 3.89 -10.45 15.16
CA ASN A 22 4.04 -9.07 15.59
C ASN A 22 3.06 -8.75 16.73
N PRO A 23 3.43 -9.01 18.00
CA PRO A 23 2.56 -8.74 19.15
C PRO A 23 2.19 -7.27 19.33
N LYS A 24 2.94 -6.33 18.72
CA LYS A 24 2.62 -4.89 18.74
C LYS A 24 1.73 -4.44 17.56
N GLY A 25 1.48 -5.33 16.60
CA GLY A 25 0.76 -5.00 15.36
C GLY A 25 1.40 -3.85 14.57
N ARG A 26 0.66 -3.30 13.62
CA ARG A 26 1.01 -2.00 13.03
C ARG A 26 0.83 -0.94 14.13
N ALA A 27 1.86 -0.14 14.41
CA ALA A 27 1.79 0.91 15.42
C ALA A 27 0.54 1.78 15.20
N LYS A 28 -0.35 1.81 16.20
CA LYS A 28 -1.55 2.66 16.21
C LYS A 28 -1.11 4.13 16.21
N GLY A 29 -1.79 4.98 15.44
CA GLY A 29 -1.59 6.43 15.48
C GLY A 29 -0.46 7.01 14.63
N LYS A 30 0.24 6.23 13.79
CA LYS A 30 1.15 6.84 12.80
C LYS A 30 0.34 7.69 11.82
N ARG A 31 0.70 8.98 11.63
CA ARG A 31 0.21 9.79 10.50
C ARG A 31 0.53 9.06 9.20
N THR A 32 -0.51 8.56 8.55
CA THR A 32 -0.42 7.92 7.23
C THR A 32 -1.02 8.88 6.21
N LEU A 33 -0.73 8.69 4.92
CA LEU A 33 -1.39 9.47 3.88
C LEU A 33 -2.92 9.40 4.01
N SER A 34 -3.46 8.22 4.36
CA SER A 34 -4.90 8.05 4.60
C SER A 34 -5.43 8.89 5.76
N SER A 35 -4.68 9.06 6.85
CA SER A 35 -5.12 9.92 7.96
C SER A 35 -5.04 11.40 7.56
N VAL A 36 -4.01 11.80 6.84
CA VAL A 36 -3.88 13.17 6.31
C VAL A 36 -5.04 13.48 5.37
N LEU A 37 -5.32 12.62 4.39
CA LEU A 37 -6.42 12.84 3.45
C LEU A 37 -7.78 12.92 4.14
N LYS A 38 -8.01 12.13 5.21
CA LYS A 38 -9.24 12.23 6.01
C LYS A 38 -9.37 13.59 6.70
N GLU A 39 -8.28 14.13 7.25
CA GLU A 39 -8.27 15.48 7.84
C GLU A 39 -8.65 16.53 6.78
N PHE A 40 -8.01 16.48 5.60
CA PHE A 40 -8.30 17.42 4.50
C PHE A 40 -9.73 17.30 3.96
N MET A 41 -10.28 16.09 3.94
CA MET A 41 -11.66 15.85 3.49
C MET A 41 -12.71 16.50 4.40
N GLN A 42 -12.38 16.72 5.67
CA GLN A 42 -13.26 17.33 6.68
C GLN A 42 -13.11 18.85 6.79
N LEU A 43 -12.20 19.46 6.04
CA LEU A 43 -12.04 20.91 6.05
C LEU A 43 -13.24 21.58 5.35
N GLU A 44 -13.75 22.63 5.95
CA GLU A 44 -14.74 23.52 5.34
C GLU A 44 -14.03 24.52 4.43
N VAL A 45 -14.56 24.68 3.22
CA VAL A 45 -14.10 25.67 2.25
C VAL A 45 -15.29 26.45 1.72
N VAL A 46 -15.08 27.74 1.46
CA VAL A 46 -16.11 28.58 0.84
C VAL A 46 -16.15 28.26 -0.66
N THR A 47 -17.32 27.86 -1.13
CA THR A 47 -17.63 27.67 -2.55
C THR A 47 -18.76 28.60 -2.96
N GLU A 48 -18.89 28.86 -4.25
CA GLU A 48 -19.99 29.68 -4.76
C GLU A 48 -20.99 28.78 -5.49
N VAL A 49 -22.26 28.86 -5.10
CA VAL A 49 -23.36 28.18 -5.78
C VAL A 49 -24.38 29.25 -6.14
N GLU A 50 -24.61 29.45 -7.45
CA GLU A 50 -25.58 30.42 -7.96
C GLU A 50 -25.35 31.87 -7.47
N GLY A 51 -24.10 32.28 -7.31
CA GLY A 51 -23.76 33.63 -6.81
C GLY A 51 -23.75 33.76 -5.29
N ILE A 52 -24.10 32.69 -4.56
CA ILE A 52 -24.17 32.69 -3.10
C ILE A 52 -22.94 31.95 -2.57
N PRO A 53 -22.14 32.58 -1.69
CA PRO A 53 -21.07 31.88 -0.99
C PRO A 53 -21.65 30.90 0.04
N ILE A 54 -21.23 29.65 -0.03
CA ILE A 54 -21.64 28.56 0.84
C ILE A 54 -20.38 27.85 1.35
N GLU A 55 -20.28 27.71 2.67
CA GLU A 55 -19.26 26.87 3.30
C GLU A 55 -19.67 25.40 3.21
N GLN A 56 -18.78 24.58 2.66
CA GLN A 56 -19.01 23.14 2.51
C GLN A 56 -17.73 22.36 2.79
N GLU A 57 -17.88 21.16 3.35
CA GLU A 57 -16.74 20.25 3.52
C GLU A 57 -16.20 19.77 2.16
N VAL A 58 -14.88 19.63 2.06
CA VAL A 58 -14.19 19.18 0.83
C VAL A 58 -14.74 17.84 0.33
N GLN A 59 -15.06 16.90 1.22
CA GLN A 59 -15.63 15.61 0.82
C GLN A 59 -16.97 15.73 0.10
N TYR A 60 -17.81 16.69 0.51
CA TYR A 60 -19.11 16.92 -0.12
C TYR A 60 -18.94 17.46 -1.54
N ILE A 61 -18.01 18.41 -1.72
CA ILE A 61 -17.69 19.00 -3.02
C ILE A 61 -17.17 17.93 -4.00
N ILE A 62 -16.27 17.07 -3.54
CA ILE A 62 -15.74 15.97 -4.36
C ILE A 62 -16.85 14.98 -4.74
N ALA A 63 -17.72 14.63 -3.79
CA ALA A 63 -18.86 13.74 -4.06
C ALA A 63 -19.83 14.33 -5.09
N LYS A 64 -20.16 15.63 -4.96
CA LYS A 64 -21.00 16.35 -5.92
C LYS A 64 -20.38 16.33 -7.32
N ALA A 65 -19.09 16.66 -7.45
CA ALA A 65 -18.38 16.64 -8.72
C ALA A 65 -18.35 15.24 -9.36
N LEU A 66 -18.20 14.18 -8.54
CA LEU A 66 -18.24 12.80 -9.02
C LEU A 66 -19.62 12.43 -9.58
N ILE A 67 -20.69 12.82 -8.90
CA ILE A 67 -22.08 12.60 -9.34
C ILE A 67 -22.35 13.37 -10.63
N GLU A 68 -21.97 14.65 -10.71
CA GLU A 68 -22.14 15.45 -11.94
C GLU A 68 -21.42 14.83 -13.13
N LYS A 69 -20.22 14.26 -12.92
CA LYS A 69 -19.48 13.56 -13.96
C LYS A 69 -20.19 12.28 -14.40
N ALA A 70 -20.74 11.52 -13.46
CA ALA A 70 -21.53 10.33 -13.74
C ALA A 70 -22.82 10.67 -14.51
N MET A 71 -23.51 11.77 -14.14
CA MET A 71 -24.70 12.27 -14.86
C MET A 71 -24.39 12.64 -16.31
N LYS A 72 -23.14 13.05 -16.61
CA LYS A 72 -22.65 13.31 -17.97
C LYS A 72 -22.27 12.04 -18.75
N GLY A 73 -22.44 10.85 -18.17
CA GLY A 73 -22.19 9.56 -18.81
C GLY A 73 -20.77 9.02 -18.63
N ASP A 74 -19.96 9.54 -17.71
CA ASP A 74 -18.65 8.96 -17.42
C ASP A 74 -18.81 7.60 -16.71
N ILE A 75 -18.56 6.53 -17.47
CA ILE A 75 -18.70 5.13 -17.01
C ILE A 75 -17.81 4.84 -15.80
N ARG A 76 -16.62 5.46 -15.70
CA ARG A 76 -15.72 5.24 -14.55
C ARG A 76 -16.29 5.90 -13.29
N ALA A 77 -16.85 7.10 -13.42
CA ALA A 77 -17.51 7.76 -12.31
C ALA A 77 -18.75 6.97 -11.84
N ILE A 78 -19.55 6.48 -12.78
CA ILE A 78 -20.71 5.62 -12.50
C ILE A 78 -20.28 4.35 -11.76
N SER A 79 -19.25 3.65 -12.25
CA SER A 79 -18.72 2.44 -11.62
C SER A 79 -18.20 2.70 -10.21
N GLU A 80 -17.46 3.79 -9.99
CA GLU A 80 -16.91 4.14 -8.67
C GLU A 80 -18.04 4.48 -7.67
N ILE A 81 -19.14 5.08 -8.12
CA ILE A 81 -20.33 5.32 -7.29
C ILE A 81 -21.00 4.00 -6.90
N PHE A 82 -21.24 3.10 -7.85
CA PHE A 82 -21.86 1.80 -7.55
C PHE A 82 -20.98 0.95 -6.63
N ASP A 83 -19.66 0.92 -6.87
CA ASP A 83 -18.71 0.23 -5.99
C ASP A 83 -18.75 0.72 -4.54
N ARG A 84 -19.07 2.00 -4.31
CA ARG A 84 -19.18 2.59 -2.97
C ARG A 84 -20.52 2.31 -2.30
N ILE A 85 -21.60 2.23 -3.07
CA ILE A 85 -22.96 1.99 -2.55
C ILE A 85 -23.19 0.49 -2.31
N GLU A 86 -22.82 -0.35 -3.28
CA GLU A 86 -23.08 -1.80 -3.25
C GLU A 86 -21.90 -2.58 -2.66
N GLY A 87 -20.73 -1.94 -2.57
CA GLY A 87 -19.48 -2.56 -2.12
C GLY A 87 -18.76 -3.28 -3.26
N LYS A 88 -17.43 -3.29 -3.21
CA LYS A 88 -16.62 -4.02 -4.20
C LYS A 88 -16.81 -5.54 -4.03
N PRO A 89 -17.07 -6.30 -5.10
CA PRO A 89 -17.12 -7.75 -5.02
C PRO A 89 -15.79 -8.28 -4.46
N LYS A 90 -15.86 -9.25 -3.54
CA LYS A 90 -14.67 -9.87 -2.96
C LYS A 90 -13.88 -10.54 -4.08
N GLN A 91 -12.68 -10.03 -4.34
CA GLN A 91 -11.80 -10.59 -5.35
C GLN A 91 -11.32 -11.97 -4.87
N ALA A 92 -11.70 -13.02 -5.60
CA ALA A 92 -11.16 -14.36 -5.38
C ALA A 92 -9.71 -14.37 -5.86
N ALA A 93 -8.75 -14.29 -4.93
CA ALA A 93 -7.34 -14.40 -5.25
C ALA A 93 -6.99 -15.87 -5.49
N MET A 94 -6.96 -16.31 -6.75
CA MET A 94 -6.19 -17.49 -7.16
C MET A 94 -4.77 -17.01 -7.45
N GLN A 95 -3.84 -17.32 -6.56
CA GLN A 95 -2.43 -16.92 -6.68
C GLN A 95 -1.59 -18.15 -7.02
N GLU A 96 -1.30 -18.34 -8.30
CA GLU A 96 -0.18 -19.20 -8.73
C GLU A 96 1.06 -18.31 -8.81
N SER A 97 1.98 -18.47 -7.86
CA SER A 97 3.24 -17.73 -7.87
C SER A 97 4.31 -18.56 -8.59
N GLU A 98 4.62 -18.19 -9.84
CA GLU A 98 5.89 -18.58 -10.43
C GLU A 98 7.00 -17.73 -9.79
N GLY A 99 7.79 -18.36 -8.92
CA GLY A 99 8.85 -17.68 -8.18
C GLY A 99 9.92 -17.09 -9.12
N ILE A 100 10.31 -15.84 -8.89
CA ILE A 100 11.43 -15.21 -9.60
C ILE A 100 12.74 -15.76 -9.03
N VAL A 101 13.57 -16.38 -9.87
CA VAL A 101 14.93 -16.82 -9.51
C VAL A 101 15.87 -15.62 -9.60
N ILE A 102 16.42 -15.18 -8.46
CA ILE A 102 17.43 -14.13 -8.41
C ILE A 102 18.80 -14.80 -8.25
N ASN A 103 19.63 -14.75 -9.30
CA ASN A 103 21.03 -15.17 -9.23
C ASN A 103 21.86 -14.06 -8.57
N ILE A 104 22.28 -14.30 -7.33
CA ILE A 104 23.18 -13.41 -6.61
C ILE A 104 24.61 -13.72 -7.04
N VAL A 105 25.22 -12.86 -7.84
CA VAL A 105 26.65 -12.93 -8.16
C VAL A 105 27.42 -12.23 -7.02
N PRO A 106 28.38 -12.89 -6.35
CA PRO A 106 29.16 -12.25 -5.30
C PRO A 106 30.03 -11.13 -5.89
N ARG A 107 29.98 -9.97 -5.24
CA ARG A 107 30.83 -8.81 -5.56
C ARG A 107 32.29 -9.20 -5.29
N ARG A 108 33.13 -9.20 -6.34
CA ARG A 108 34.59 -9.42 -6.21
C ARG A 108 35.15 -8.43 -5.17
N SER A 109 35.81 -8.96 -4.15
CA SER A 109 36.64 -8.18 -3.25
C SER A 109 37.91 -7.79 -4.02
N GLU A 110 38.13 -6.49 -4.21
CA GLU A 110 39.42 -5.97 -4.63
C GLU A 110 40.42 -6.23 -3.48
N ASN A 111 41.35 -7.17 -3.70
CA ASN A 111 42.50 -7.31 -2.82
C ASN A 111 43.46 -6.16 -3.09
N THR A 112 43.62 -5.29 -2.09
CA THR A 112 44.78 -4.40 -1.94
C THR A 112 45.98 -5.23 -1.47
N GLN A 113 47.08 -5.16 -2.20
CA GLN A 113 48.48 -5.02 -1.75
C GLN A 113 49.38 -5.20 -2.98
N GLU A 114 49.96 -4.10 -3.48
CA GLU A 114 51.35 -3.71 -3.19
C GLU A 114 52.37 -4.65 -3.83
N SER A 115 52.84 -4.25 -5.01
CA SER A 115 54.17 -4.62 -5.50
C SER A 115 54.81 -3.38 -6.10
N GLU A 116 55.68 -2.77 -5.29
CA GLU A 116 57.02 -2.33 -5.68
C GLU A 116 57.13 -1.53 -7.00
N ASN A 117 57.08 -0.20 -6.90
CA ASN A 117 57.80 0.64 -7.85
C ASN A 117 59.12 1.09 -7.20
N GLN A 118 60.19 0.43 -7.63
CA GLN A 118 61.56 0.88 -7.55
C GLN A 118 61.72 2.19 -8.33
N SER A 119 62.29 3.20 -7.68
CA SER A 119 63.26 4.16 -8.25
C SER A 119 63.94 4.90 -7.11
#